data_AF-A0A8H3EAF6-F1
#
_entry.id   AF-A0A8H3EAF6-F1
#
_cell.length_a   1.000
_cell.length_b   1.000
_cell.length_c   1.000
_cell.angle_alpha   90.00
_cell.angle_beta   90.00
_cell.angle_gamma   90.00
#
_symmetry.space_group_name_H-M   'P 1'
#
loop_
_entity.id
_entity.type
_entity.pdbx_description
1 polymer ?
#
loop_
_entity_poly.entity_id
_entity_poly.type
_entity_poly.pdbx_seq_one_letter_code
_entity_poly.pdbx_strand_id
1 'polypeptide(L)'
;WESLVEKRETVGDPELDAVVGTKWKDGLSLGEYHPPDVSRTLVENAPGSFDTSQPKLAPMPSSSLAPSTVSQLVPKLRWSNIGLNYHWGTKSYDFEREKVPFPQDIKQICVDAVQRVEWKDVWKGVADGMEWKDGVDWDLWERTYEPDAGIINFYQPRDTLMGHVDRSEISSTTPLVSISLGNAAIFLIGGLTRDIEPIPILLRSGDVVIMSGPGCRRAYHGVPRILENSTPVHLIECEGQGRRDQLVSEYIKNARINCNVRQVFPSTRDNSI
;
A
#
# COMPACT_ATOMS: atom_id res chain seq x y z
N TRP A 1 11.34 -19.48 4.17
CA TRP A 1 11.33 -18.12 3.60
C TRP A 1 12.61 -17.87 2.83
N GLU A 2 13.78 -18.02 3.44
CA GLU A 2 15.09 -17.90 2.75
C GLU A 2 15.20 -18.82 1.51
N SER A 3 14.79 -20.09 1.61
CA SER A 3 14.72 -21.00 0.45
C SER A 3 13.74 -20.57 -0.66
N LEU A 4 12.72 -19.77 -0.36
CA LEU A 4 11.80 -19.19 -1.35
C LEU A 4 12.40 -17.95 -2.03
N VAL A 5 13.17 -17.15 -1.29
CA VAL A 5 13.88 -15.97 -1.79
C VAL A 5 15.00 -16.38 -2.76
N GLU A 6 15.72 -17.46 -2.44
CA GLU A 6 16.79 -18.02 -3.28
C GLU A 6 16.26 -18.61 -4.60
N LYS A 7 14.99 -19.04 -4.61
CA LYS A 7 14.29 -19.59 -5.78
C LYS A 7 13.50 -18.54 -6.58
N ARG A 8 13.69 -17.25 -6.34
CA ARG A 8 12.97 -16.16 -7.01
C ARG A 8 13.11 -16.21 -8.55
N GLU A 9 14.25 -16.68 -9.05
CA GLU A 9 14.53 -16.80 -10.49
C GLU A 9 13.88 -18.05 -11.12
N THR A 10 13.34 -18.97 -10.33
CA THR A 10 12.72 -20.23 -10.78
C THR A 10 11.20 -20.24 -10.60
N VAL A 11 10.62 -19.13 -10.14
CA VAL A 11 9.16 -19.00 -9.98
C VAL A 11 8.47 -19.28 -11.30
N GLY A 12 7.49 -20.18 -11.31
CA GLY A 12 6.74 -20.56 -12.50
C GLY A 12 7.41 -21.63 -13.38
N ASP A 13 8.57 -22.18 -13.00
CA ASP A 13 9.09 -23.44 -13.56
C ASP A 13 8.37 -24.64 -12.92
N PRO A 14 7.57 -25.43 -13.68
CA PRO A 14 6.84 -26.56 -13.12
C PRO A 14 7.71 -27.57 -12.38
N GLU A 15 8.99 -27.71 -12.76
CA GLU A 15 9.93 -28.64 -12.11
C GLU A 15 10.51 -28.09 -10.80
N LEU A 16 10.42 -26.78 -10.57
CA LEU A 16 11.00 -26.08 -9.41
C LEU A 16 9.98 -25.27 -8.59
N ASP A 17 8.69 -25.33 -8.97
CA ASP A 17 7.59 -24.60 -8.33
C ASP A 17 7.34 -25.13 -6.92
N ALA A 18 7.78 -24.37 -5.93
CA ALA A 18 7.70 -24.77 -4.54
C ALA A 18 6.24 -24.89 -4.09
N VAL A 19 5.90 -26.00 -3.45
CA VAL A 19 4.61 -26.19 -2.78
C VAL A 19 4.70 -25.60 -1.38
N VAL A 20 3.75 -24.73 -1.04
CA VAL A 20 3.63 -24.14 0.30
C VAL A 20 2.30 -24.54 0.93
N GLY A 21 2.33 -24.82 2.24
CA GLY A 21 1.16 -25.12 3.05
C GLY A 21 0.88 -24.03 4.08
N THR A 22 -0.32 -24.01 4.64
CA THR A 22 -0.63 -23.16 5.79
C THR A 22 0.23 -23.59 6.98
N LYS A 23 0.98 -22.66 7.56
CA LYS A 23 1.73 -22.91 8.79
C LYS A 23 0.90 -22.43 9.98
N TRP A 24 0.81 -23.26 11.01
CA TRP A 24 0.44 -22.81 12.35
C TRP A 24 1.49 -21.80 12.84
N LYS A 25 1.09 -20.77 13.60
CA LYS A 25 2.08 -20.02 14.37
C LYS A 25 2.48 -20.92 15.53
N ASP A 26 3.60 -21.63 15.35
CA ASP A 26 4.20 -22.46 16.40
C ASP A 26 4.37 -21.58 17.65
N GLY A 27 3.62 -21.88 18.72
CA GLY A 27 3.69 -21.15 19.99
C GLY A 27 2.46 -20.33 20.39
N LEU A 28 1.44 -20.17 19.54
CA LEU A 28 0.16 -19.59 19.96
C LEU A 28 -0.78 -20.70 20.49
N SER A 29 -1.27 -20.51 21.71
CA SER A 29 -2.34 -21.31 22.30
C SER A 29 -3.67 -21.09 21.57
N LEU A 30 -4.57 -22.07 21.60
CA LEU A 30 -5.85 -22.01 20.88
C LEU A 30 -6.71 -20.78 21.25
N GLY A 31 -6.54 -20.24 22.46
CA GLY A 31 -7.25 -19.04 22.94
C GLY A 31 -6.72 -17.72 22.37
N GLU A 32 -5.58 -17.73 21.69
CA GLU A 32 -4.99 -16.55 21.04
C GLU A 32 -5.40 -16.41 19.56
N TYR A 33 -6.30 -17.28 19.10
CA TYR A 33 -6.90 -17.21 17.78
C TYR A 33 -8.37 -16.78 17.83
N HIS A 34 -8.81 -16.04 16.82
CA HIS A 34 -10.24 -15.76 16.65
C HIS A 34 -10.99 -17.07 16.34
N PRO A 35 -12.10 -17.36 17.06
CA PRO A 35 -13.00 -18.42 16.65
C PRO A 35 -13.57 -18.12 15.26
N PRO A 36 -13.83 -19.14 14.43
CA PRO A 36 -14.34 -18.94 13.07
C PRO A 36 -15.64 -18.13 13.12
N ASP A 37 -15.65 -17.01 12.41
CA ASP A 37 -16.80 -16.10 12.36
C ASP A 37 -17.95 -16.77 11.62
N VAL A 38 -18.99 -17.14 12.35
CA VAL A 38 -20.18 -17.85 11.83
C VAL A 38 -21.10 -16.93 11.02
N SER A 39 -20.84 -15.62 11.01
CA SER A 39 -21.66 -14.63 10.30
C SER A 39 -20.79 -13.60 9.59
N ARG A 40 -20.99 -13.41 8.28
CA ARG A 40 -20.40 -12.28 7.54
C ARG A 40 -21.09 -10.98 7.96
N THR A 41 -20.66 -10.41 9.08
CA THR A 41 -21.15 -9.11 9.55
C THR A 41 -20.22 -8.02 9.04
N LEU A 42 -20.78 -6.94 8.48
CA LEU A 42 -20.02 -5.74 8.15
C LEU A 42 -19.45 -5.15 9.44
N VAL A 43 -18.14 -5.27 9.65
CA VAL A 43 -17.45 -4.68 10.80
C VAL A 43 -17.05 -3.25 10.44
N GLU A 44 -17.72 -2.27 11.07
CA GLU A 44 -17.25 -0.89 11.09
C GLU A 44 -15.99 -0.82 11.94
N ASN A 45 -14.81 -0.75 11.31
CA ASN A 45 -13.59 -0.58 12.07
C ASN A 45 -13.43 0.90 12.44
N ALA A 46 -13.77 1.26 13.68
CA ALA A 46 -13.40 2.56 14.25
C ALA A 46 -11.89 2.83 14.07
N PRO A 47 -11.46 4.10 13.95
CA PRO A 47 -10.04 4.46 13.91
C PRO A 47 -9.29 3.82 15.07
N GLY A 48 -8.02 3.43 14.86
CA GLY A 48 -7.19 3.00 15.98
C GLY A 48 -7.09 4.14 16.99
N SER A 49 -7.44 3.87 18.24
CA SER A 49 -7.18 4.77 19.36
C SER A 49 -5.95 4.28 20.09
N PHE A 50 -5.13 5.18 20.63
CA PHE A 50 -4.05 4.82 21.55
C PHE A 50 -4.56 4.08 22.80
N ASP A 51 -5.87 4.13 23.08
CA ASP A 51 -6.54 3.47 24.20
C ASP A 51 -7.05 2.04 23.91
N THR A 52 -7.10 1.59 22.66
CA THR A 52 -7.56 0.22 22.34
C THR A 52 -6.38 -0.72 22.22
N SER A 53 -5.88 -1.17 23.38
CA SER A 53 -4.65 -1.96 23.55
C SER A 53 -4.80 -3.46 23.27
N GLN A 54 -5.96 -3.96 22.87
CA GLN A 54 -6.11 -5.38 22.57
C GLN A 54 -5.91 -5.66 21.08
N PRO A 55 -4.78 -6.26 20.67
CA PRO A 55 -4.56 -6.64 19.29
C PRO A 55 -5.62 -7.65 18.86
N LYS A 56 -6.17 -7.45 17.65
CA LYS A 56 -7.09 -8.41 17.03
C LYS A 56 -6.38 -9.77 16.96
N LEU A 57 -7.02 -10.82 17.50
CA LEU A 57 -6.46 -12.17 17.53
C LEU A 57 -6.16 -12.66 16.11
N ALA A 58 -5.18 -13.53 15.94
CA ALA A 58 -4.91 -14.09 14.61
C ALA A 58 -6.11 -14.96 14.16
N PRO A 59 -6.56 -14.89 12.91
CA PRO A 59 -7.56 -15.85 12.43
C PRO A 59 -6.98 -17.26 12.45
N MET A 60 -7.79 -18.27 12.82
CA MET A 60 -7.36 -19.67 12.70
C MET A 60 -7.03 -19.98 11.23
N PRO A 61 -5.91 -20.68 10.96
CA PRO A 61 -5.65 -21.23 9.63
C PRO A 61 -6.81 -22.12 9.21
N SER A 62 -7.29 -21.95 7.99
CA SER A 62 -8.36 -22.80 7.46
C SER A 62 -7.85 -24.23 7.32
N SER A 63 -8.47 -25.16 8.05
CA SER A 63 -8.17 -26.60 7.96
C SER A 63 -8.56 -27.21 6.61
N SER A 64 -9.32 -26.48 5.77
CA SER A 64 -9.70 -26.89 4.43
C SER A 64 -8.78 -26.34 3.33
N LEU A 65 -7.75 -25.56 3.68
CA LEU A 65 -6.81 -25.02 2.70
C LEU A 65 -5.76 -26.07 2.32
N ALA A 66 -5.87 -26.63 1.12
CA ALA A 66 -4.86 -27.52 0.58
C ALA A 66 -3.54 -26.78 0.29
N PRO A 67 -2.38 -27.45 0.41
CA PRO A 67 -1.12 -26.92 -0.08
C PRO A 67 -1.25 -26.46 -1.54
N SER A 68 -0.64 -25.33 -1.86
CA SER A 68 -0.69 -24.72 -3.19
C SER A 68 0.72 -24.42 -3.67
N THR A 69 0.93 -24.46 -4.98
CA THR A 69 2.21 -24.01 -5.55
C THR A 69 2.34 -22.49 -5.46
N VAL A 70 3.56 -21.96 -5.46
CA VAL A 70 3.80 -20.51 -5.46
C VAL A 70 3.13 -19.86 -6.67
N SER A 71 3.23 -20.48 -7.85
CA SER A 71 2.56 -19.98 -9.07
C SER A 71 1.04 -19.85 -8.92
N GLN A 72 0.38 -20.79 -8.22
CA GLN A 72 -1.06 -20.74 -7.93
C GLN A 72 -1.43 -19.63 -6.93
N LEU A 73 -0.47 -19.12 -6.15
CA LEU A 73 -0.68 -18.08 -5.16
C LEU A 73 -0.40 -16.67 -5.71
N VAL A 74 0.43 -16.52 -6.74
CA VAL A 74 0.76 -15.21 -7.33
C VAL A 74 -0.51 -14.43 -7.76
N PRO A 75 -1.49 -15.01 -8.48
CA PRO A 75 -2.74 -14.33 -8.82
C PRO A 75 -3.62 -13.97 -7.60
N LYS A 76 -3.35 -14.59 -6.44
CA LYS A 76 -4.09 -14.41 -5.19
C LYS A 76 -3.45 -13.38 -4.25
N LEU A 77 -2.32 -12.79 -4.63
CA LEU A 77 -1.71 -11.69 -3.88
C LEU A 77 -2.70 -10.53 -3.75
N ARG A 78 -2.74 -9.92 -2.57
CA ARG A 78 -3.64 -8.79 -2.25
C ARG A 78 -2.88 -7.57 -1.81
N TRP A 79 -1.90 -7.76 -0.92
CA TRP A 79 -1.03 -6.69 -0.45
C TRP A 79 0.31 -7.24 0.03
N SER A 80 1.32 -6.37 0.10
CA SER A 80 2.61 -6.61 0.76
C SER A 80 3.13 -5.31 1.38
N ASN A 81 3.90 -5.41 2.47
CA ASN A 81 4.64 -4.28 3.02
C ASN A 81 6.04 -4.18 2.36
N ILE A 82 6.57 -2.97 2.30
CA ILE A 82 7.99 -2.66 2.08
C ILE A 82 8.44 -1.67 3.15
N GLY A 83 9.67 -1.78 3.65
CA GLY A 83 10.11 -0.98 4.80
C GLY A 83 9.46 -1.41 6.12
N LEU A 84 8.93 -0.44 6.87
CA LEU A 84 8.23 -0.70 8.13
C LEU A 84 6.97 -1.53 7.91
N ASN A 85 6.75 -2.50 8.79
CA ASN A 85 5.60 -3.38 8.72
C ASN A 85 4.35 -2.69 9.26
N TYR A 86 3.34 -2.53 8.42
CA TYR A 86 2.01 -2.15 8.86
C TYR A 86 1.26 -3.38 9.40
N HIS A 87 0.73 -3.27 10.62
CA HIS A 87 -0.03 -4.33 11.27
C HIS A 87 -1.54 -4.05 11.19
N TRP A 88 -2.23 -4.77 10.31
CA TRP A 88 -3.65 -4.55 10.02
C TRP A 88 -4.60 -4.74 11.22
N GLY A 89 -4.23 -5.61 12.16
CA GLY A 89 -5.06 -5.90 13.35
C GLY A 89 -5.06 -4.77 14.38
N THR A 90 -3.95 -4.04 14.48
CA THR A 90 -3.76 -2.92 15.43
C THR A 90 -3.83 -1.57 14.73
N LYS A 91 -3.85 -1.56 13.39
CA LYS A 91 -3.81 -0.37 12.54
C LYS A 91 -2.62 0.55 12.82
N SER A 92 -1.49 -0.03 13.19
CA SER A 92 -0.26 0.66 13.59
C SER A 92 0.96 0.06 12.90
N TYR A 93 2.08 0.77 12.92
CA TYR A 93 3.36 0.18 12.57
C TYR A 93 3.87 -0.72 13.69
N ASP A 94 4.44 -1.85 13.29
CA ASP A 94 5.13 -2.78 14.17
C ASP A 94 6.63 -2.49 14.10
N PHE A 95 7.15 -1.85 15.15
CA PHE A 95 8.55 -1.44 15.25
C PHE A 95 9.46 -2.54 15.82
N GLU A 96 8.88 -3.57 16.42
CA GLU A 96 9.63 -4.72 16.97
C GLU A 96 9.92 -5.75 15.88
N ARG A 97 9.05 -5.83 14.87
CA ARG A 97 9.25 -6.72 13.72
C ARG A 97 10.35 -6.20 12.81
N GLU A 98 11.20 -7.13 12.36
CA GLU A 98 12.25 -6.88 11.39
C GLU A 98 11.71 -6.18 10.14
N LYS A 99 12.35 -5.08 9.75
CA LYS A 99 11.97 -4.28 8.58
C LYS A 99 12.23 -5.09 7.31
N VAL A 100 11.27 -5.06 6.38
CA VAL A 100 11.52 -5.59 5.04
C VAL A 100 12.41 -4.56 4.31
N PRO A 101 13.42 -4.98 3.52
CA PRO A 101 14.21 -4.04 2.73
C PRO A 101 13.31 -3.11 1.91
N PHE A 102 13.56 -1.80 2.00
CA PHE A 102 12.87 -0.82 1.19
C PHE A 102 13.53 -0.77 -0.20
N PRO A 103 12.81 -1.04 -1.31
CA PRO A 103 13.38 -0.99 -2.65
C PRO A 103 13.86 0.41 -3.02
N GLN A 104 15.14 0.55 -3.34
CA GLN A 104 15.77 1.86 -3.50
C GLN A 104 15.32 2.59 -4.78
N ASP A 105 14.97 1.83 -5.81
CA ASP A 105 14.33 2.33 -7.03
C ASP A 105 12.97 3.01 -6.73
N ILE A 106 12.11 2.35 -5.95
CA ILE A 106 10.83 2.92 -5.50
C ILE A 106 11.06 4.15 -4.62
N LYS A 107 12.03 4.10 -3.69
CA LYS A 107 12.40 5.24 -2.85
C LYS A 107 12.79 6.43 -3.72
N GLN A 108 13.68 6.22 -4.68
CA GLN A 108 14.16 7.28 -5.56
C GLN A 108 13.02 7.89 -6.39
N ILE A 109 12.14 7.08 -7.00
CA ILE A 109 10.98 7.57 -7.74
C ILE A 109 10.10 8.49 -6.87
N CYS A 110 9.86 8.11 -5.61
CA CYS A 110 9.02 8.90 -4.71
C CYS A 110 9.69 10.21 -4.29
N VAL A 111 10.97 10.16 -3.96
CA VAL A 111 11.78 11.36 -3.64
C VAL A 111 11.81 12.31 -4.82
N ASP A 112 12.10 11.79 -6.01
CA ASP A 112 12.14 12.52 -7.26
C ASP A 112 10.80 13.19 -7.60
N ALA A 113 9.68 12.50 -7.35
CA ALA A 113 8.34 13.03 -7.57
C ALA A 113 8.07 14.20 -6.62
N VAL A 114 8.35 14.04 -5.32
CA VAL A 114 8.16 15.10 -4.30
C VAL A 114 9.05 16.31 -4.56
N GLN A 115 10.29 16.10 -5.00
CA GLN A 115 11.23 17.17 -5.34
C GLN A 115 10.80 18.03 -6.53
N ARG A 116 10.07 17.44 -7.48
CA ARG A 116 9.63 18.13 -8.70
C ARG A 116 8.33 18.90 -8.54
N VAL A 117 7.65 18.78 -7.39
CA VAL A 117 6.43 19.54 -7.14
C VAL A 117 6.80 20.98 -6.76
N GLU A 118 6.24 21.95 -7.48
CA GLU A 118 6.28 23.37 -7.10
C GLU A 118 5.38 23.62 -5.90
N TRP A 119 5.84 23.23 -4.70
CA TRP A 119 5.04 23.24 -3.47
C TRP A 119 4.48 24.62 -3.15
N LYS A 120 5.22 25.69 -3.44
CA LYS A 120 4.74 27.06 -3.26
C LYS A 120 3.45 27.33 -4.04
N ASP A 121 3.34 26.82 -5.26
CA ASP A 121 2.15 27.01 -6.10
C ASP A 121 0.99 26.13 -5.63
N VAL A 122 1.27 24.90 -5.18
CA VAL A 122 0.28 24.00 -4.57
C VAL A 122 -0.34 24.61 -3.31
N TRP A 123 0.47 25.29 -2.50
CA TRP A 123 0.08 25.84 -1.20
C TRP A 123 -0.35 27.32 -1.24
N LYS A 124 -0.23 27.98 -2.39
CA LYS A 124 -0.63 29.37 -2.58
C LYS A 124 -2.12 29.54 -2.28
N GLY A 125 -2.47 30.45 -1.36
CA GLY A 125 -3.85 30.68 -0.94
C GLY A 125 -4.46 29.60 -0.03
N VAL A 126 -3.76 28.48 0.20
CA VAL A 126 -4.13 27.45 1.20
C VAL A 126 -3.47 27.76 2.55
N ALA A 127 -2.25 28.30 2.53
CA ALA A 127 -1.49 28.66 3.73
C ALA A 127 -2.00 29.94 4.43
N ASP A 128 -2.76 30.79 3.73
CA ASP A 128 -3.08 32.16 4.18
C ASP A 128 -4.29 32.26 5.14
N GLY A 129 -4.89 31.14 5.57
CA GLY A 129 -6.15 31.20 6.33
C GLY A 129 -6.49 30.02 7.25
N MET A 130 -5.61 29.04 7.43
CA MET A 130 -5.86 27.90 8.32
C MET A 130 -4.71 27.71 9.32
N GLU A 131 -4.99 27.94 10.60
CA GLU A 131 -4.11 27.50 11.69
C GLU A 131 -4.20 25.98 11.83
N TRP A 132 -3.29 25.28 11.19
CA TRP A 132 -3.12 23.84 11.40
C TRP A 132 -2.37 23.63 12.72
N LYS A 133 -3.02 22.97 13.69
CA LYS A 133 -2.42 22.67 15.01
C LYS A 133 -1.08 21.94 14.93
N ASP A 134 -0.85 21.19 13.85
CA ASP A 134 0.36 20.38 13.65
C ASP A 134 1.46 21.10 12.85
N GLY A 135 1.19 22.31 12.36
CA GLY A 135 2.03 22.98 11.35
C GLY A 135 2.09 22.19 10.03
N VAL A 136 2.49 22.86 8.96
CA VAL A 136 2.83 22.17 7.70
C VAL A 136 4.17 22.71 7.25
N ASP A 137 5.17 21.83 7.14
CA ASP A 137 6.53 22.11 6.70
C ASP A 137 6.69 21.85 5.19
N TRP A 138 5.68 22.24 4.41
CA TRP A 138 5.62 21.99 2.97
C TRP A 138 6.81 22.59 2.22
N ASP A 139 7.39 23.65 2.78
CA ASP A 139 8.57 24.36 2.27
C ASP A 139 9.86 23.55 2.40
N LEU A 140 9.85 22.48 3.21
CA LEU A 140 11.00 21.63 3.45
C LEU A 140 10.92 20.28 2.71
N TRP A 141 9.73 19.82 2.30
CA TRP A 141 9.54 18.47 1.76
C TRP A 141 10.41 18.13 0.54
N GLU A 142 10.75 19.12 -0.29
CA GLU A 142 11.73 18.96 -1.38
C GLU A 142 13.06 18.37 -0.88
N ARG A 143 13.49 18.76 0.32
CA ARG A 143 14.80 18.39 0.88
C ARG A 143 14.70 17.33 1.96
N THR A 144 13.54 17.19 2.59
CA THR A 144 13.39 16.39 3.80
C THR A 144 12.54 15.13 3.62
N TYR A 145 11.88 14.95 2.48
CA TYR A 145 11.05 13.78 2.25
C TYR A 145 11.88 12.49 2.18
N GLU A 146 11.67 11.61 3.14
CA GLU A 146 12.35 10.32 3.25
C GLU A 146 11.33 9.21 3.58
N PRO A 147 10.84 8.48 2.56
CA PRO A 147 9.91 7.40 2.81
C PRO A 147 10.60 6.18 3.42
N ASP A 148 9.95 5.59 4.41
CA ASP A 148 10.44 4.47 5.22
C ASP A 148 9.43 3.32 5.34
N ALA A 149 8.22 3.51 4.81
CA ALA A 149 7.16 2.50 4.77
C ALA A 149 6.40 2.55 3.45
N GLY A 150 5.92 1.40 3.00
CA GLY A 150 5.01 1.32 1.86
C GLY A 150 4.11 0.10 1.90
N ILE A 151 2.94 0.24 1.31
CA ILE A 151 2.02 -0.87 1.05
C ILE A 151 1.86 -1.00 -0.46
N ILE A 152 2.20 -2.18 -0.97
CA ILE A 152 1.91 -2.57 -2.35
C ILE A 152 0.57 -3.27 -2.34
N ASN A 153 -0.41 -2.76 -3.06
CA ASN A 153 -1.71 -3.37 -3.27
C ASN A 153 -1.78 -4.00 -4.66
N PHE A 154 -2.29 -5.22 -4.72
CA PHE A 154 -2.49 -6.00 -5.93
C PHE A 154 -3.98 -6.15 -6.17
N TYR A 155 -4.47 -5.62 -7.29
CA TYR A 155 -5.87 -5.63 -7.67
C TYR A 155 -6.10 -6.47 -8.92
N GLN A 156 -7.12 -7.31 -8.86
CA GLN A 156 -7.74 -7.96 -10.00
C GLN A 156 -8.93 -7.12 -10.50
N PRO A 157 -9.47 -7.36 -11.71
CA PRO A 157 -10.54 -6.56 -12.31
C PRO A 157 -11.77 -6.29 -11.45
N ARG A 158 -12.11 -7.24 -10.58
CA ARG A 158 -13.29 -7.16 -9.69
C ARG A 158 -12.97 -6.67 -8.29
N ASP A 159 -11.70 -6.40 -8.01
CA ASP A 159 -11.32 -5.86 -6.71
C ASP A 159 -11.69 -4.39 -6.60
N THR A 160 -12.06 -4.00 -5.39
CA THR A 160 -12.42 -2.62 -5.04
C THR A 160 -11.79 -2.26 -3.70
N LEU A 161 -11.45 -0.99 -3.52
CA LEU A 161 -11.09 -0.43 -2.23
C LEU A 161 -12.17 0.57 -1.82
N MET A 162 -12.85 0.27 -0.71
CA MET A 162 -13.89 1.14 -0.16
C MET A 162 -13.33 2.48 0.32
N GLY A 163 -14.20 3.49 0.43
CA GLY A 163 -13.84 4.80 0.97
C GLY A 163 -13.25 4.69 2.38
N HIS A 164 -12.02 5.15 2.56
CA HIS A 164 -11.27 5.11 3.82
C HIS A 164 -10.35 6.33 3.96
N VAL A 165 -9.73 6.47 5.12
CA VAL A 165 -8.73 7.50 5.42
C VAL A 165 -7.50 6.82 6.03
N ASP A 166 -6.32 7.18 5.55
CA ASP A 166 -5.05 6.76 6.13
C ASP A 166 -4.77 7.57 7.40
N ARG A 167 -4.75 6.91 8.56
CA ARG A 167 -4.60 7.56 9.88
C ARG A 167 -3.49 6.95 10.74
N SER A 168 -2.55 6.24 10.13
CA SER A 168 -1.64 5.38 10.88
C SER A 168 -0.23 5.95 11.05
N GLU A 169 0.12 6.99 10.30
CA GLU A 169 1.43 7.63 10.40
C GLU A 169 1.48 8.65 11.54
N ILE A 170 2.65 8.78 12.17
CA ILE A 170 2.93 9.88 13.11
C ILE A 170 3.00 11.18 12.32
N SER A 171 3.67 11.17 11.16
CA SER A 171 3.58 12.28 10.22
C SER A 171 2.30 12.22 9.38
N SER A 172 1.29 12.96 9.85
CA SER A 172 -0.03 13.00 9.22
C SER A 172 -0.15 14.01 8.06
N THR A 173 0.90 14.81 7.80
CA THR A 173 0.88 15.90 6.80
C THR A 173 1.93 15.78 5.71
N THR A 174 3.05 15.07 5.93
CA THR A 174 4.08 14.81 4.91
C THR A 174 3.48 14.18 3.65
N PRO A 175 4.10 14.25 2.47
CA PRO A 175 3.57 13.62 1.26
C PRO A 175 3.40 12.09 1.39
N LEU A 176 2.26 11.58 0.95
CA LEU A 176 2.07 10.16 0.61
C LEU A 176 2.08 10.05 -0.92
N VAL A 177 2.96 9.21 -1.45
CA VAL A 177 3.15 9.02 -2.90
C VAL A 177 2.53 7.70 -3.32
N SER A 178 1.62 7.74 -4.28
CA SER A 178 0.87 6.60 -4.79
C SER A 178 1.20 6.36 -6.26
N ILE A 179 1.92 5.29 -6.57
CA ILE A 179 2.31 4.91 -7.94
C ILE A 179 1.29 3.89 -8.47
N SER A 180 0.82 4.05 -9.70
CA SER A 180 -0.08 3.10 -10.38
C SER A 180 0.61 2.39 -11.54
N LEU A 181 0.48 1.06 -11.64
CA LEU A 181 1.02 0.24 -12.72
C LEU A 181 -0.03 -0.78 -13.21
N GLY A 182 -0.05 -1.07 -14.51
CA GLY A 182 -0.96 -2.04 -15.12
C GLY A 182 -2.31 -1.44 -15.52
N ASN A 183 -3.41 -2.15 -15.24
CA ASN A 183 -4.74 -1.67 -15.59
C ASN A 183 -5.03 -0.32 -14.89
N ALA A 184 -5.63 0.59 -15.64
CA ALA A 184 -6.13 1.85 -15.14
C ALA A 184 -7.24 1.64 -14.10
N ALA A 185 -7.46 2.64 -13.25
CA ALA A 185 -8.49 2.60 -12.22
C ALA A 185 -9.16 3.97 -12.05
N ILE A 186 -10.40 3.93 -11.59
CA ILE A 186 -11.07 5.11 -11.06
C ILE A 186 -10.68 5.24 -9.59
N PHE A 187 -10.01 6.32 -9.26
CA PHE A 187 -9.74 6.76 -7.90
C PHE A 187 -10.76 7.82 -7.52
N LEU A 188 -11.35 7.69 -6.35
CA LEU A 188 -12.27 8.69 -5.79
C LEU A 188 -11.58 9.40 -4.64
N ILE A 189 -11.57 10.74 -4.67
CA ILE A 189 -11.08 11.59 -3.58
C ILE A 189 -12.21 12.51 -3.11
N GLY A 190 -12.67 12.33 -1.88
CA GLY A 190 -13.72 13.11 -1.22
C GLY A 190 -13.16 14.16 -0.29
N GLY A 191 -13.97 14.54 0.70
CA GLY A 191 -13.57 15.48 1.75
C GLY A 191 -13.25 14.81 3.08
N LEU A 192 -13.27 15.59 4.16
CA LEU A 192 -12.99 15.13 5.53
C LEU A 192 -14.11 14.24 6.11
N THR A 193 -15.26 14.18 5.43
CA THR A 193 -16.45 13.44 5.84
C THR A 193 -17.01 12.66 4.64
N ARG A 194 -17.82 11.63 4.90
CA ARG A 194 -18.32 10.68 3.87
C ARG A 194 -19.45 11.24 3.01
N ASP A 195 -20.08 12.32 3.43
CA ASP A 195 -21.18 13.03 2.78
C ASP A 195 -20.70 13.99 1.68
N ILE A 196 -19.42 14.36 1.69
CA ILE A 196 -18.84 15.17 0.63
C ILE A 196 -18.68 14.32 -0.63
N GLU A 197 -19.34 14.74 -1.72
CA GLU A 197 -19.29 14.05 -3.00
C GLU A 197 -17.83 13.94 -3.49
N PRO A 198 -17.35 12.72 -3.80
CA PRO A 198 -15.97 12.52 -4.23
C PRO A 198 -15.76 12.90 -5.69
N ILE A 199 -14.57 13.44 -5.96
CA ILE A 199 -14.10 13.75 -7.31
C ILE A 199 -13.47 12.47 -7.90
N PRO A 200 -13.92 12.01 -9.08
CA PRO A 200 -13.29 10.90 -9.77
C PRO A 200 -12.05 11.33 -10.55
N ILE A 201 -10.97 10.58 -10.38
CA ILE A 201 -9.69 10.74 -11.08
C ILE A 201 -9.37 9.41 -11.76
N LEU A 202 -9.13 9.44 -13.07
CA LEU A 202 -8.67 8.27 -13.81
C LEU A 202 -7.15 8.14 -13.63
N LEU A 203 -6.71 7.06 -12.99
CA LEU A 203 -5.29 6.71 -12.82
C LEU A 203 -4.91 5.63 -13.82
N ARG A 204 -3.98 5.94 -14.72
CA ARG A 204 -3.39 5.02 -15.69
C ARG A 204 -2.08 4.45 -15.16
N SER A 205 -1.55 3.44 -15.85
CA SER A 205 -0.20 2.97 -15.58
C SER A 205 0.82 4.09 -15.79
N GLY A 206 1.71 4.27 -14.82
CA GLY A 206 2.70 5.35 -14.79
C GLY A 206 2.24 6.59 -14.02
N ASP A 207 0.95 6.76 -13.75
CA ASP A 207 0.46 7.91 -13.00
C ASP A 207 0.91 7.84 -11.53
N VAL A 208 1.30 8.99 -11.00
CA VAL A 208 1.68 9.19 -9.60
C VAL A 208 0.75 10.22 -8.96
N VAL A 209 0.10 9.85 -7.87
CA VAL A 209 -0.69 10.76 -7.05
C VAL A 209 0.08 11.08 -5.77
N ILE A 210 0.18 12.36 -5.44
CA ILE A 210 0.77 12.81 -4.18
C ILE A 210 -0.33 13.41 -3.31
N MET A 211 -0.61 12.76 -2.19
CA MET A 211 -1.54 13.26 -1.17
C MET A 211 -0.73 13.91 -0.06
N SER A 212 -0.82 15.22 0.08
CA SER A 212 -0.03 15.98 1.06
C SER A 212 -0.91 16.91 1.89
N GLY A 213 -0.45 17.23 3.08
CA GLY A 213 -1.10 18.18 3.94
C GLY A 213 -2.37 17.66 4.62
N PRO A 214 -2.91 18.44 5.56
CA PRO A 214 -3.95 18.02 6.47
C PRO A 214 -5.32 17.80 5.81
N GLY A 215 -5.59 18.44 4.68
CA GLY A 215 -6.80 18.21 3.88
C GLY A 215 -6.73 16.85 3.17
N CYS A 216 -5.83 16.74 2.19
CA CYS A 216 -5.75 15.56 1.34
C CYS A 216 -5.35 14.30 2.09
N ARG A 217 -4.40 14.33 3.04
CA ARG A 217 -4.02 13.14 3.84
C ARG A 217 -5.16 12.61 4.71
N ARG A 218 -6.18 13.42 5.00
CA ARG A 218 -7.35 13.03 5.81
C ARG A 218 -8.65 12.92 5.01
N ALA A 219 -8.58 13.09 3.70
CA ALA A 219 -9.73 12.97 2.83
C ALA A 219 -10.12 11.49 2.66
N TYR A 220 -11.43 11.24 2.67
CA TYR A 220 -11.96 9.92 2.31
C TYR A 220 -11.62 9.62 0.87
N HIS A 221 -11.05 8.45 0.61
CA HIS A 221 -10.70 8.04 -0.73
C HIS A 221 -10.82 6.53 -0.94
N GLY A 222 -10.91 6.11 -2.20
CA GLY A 222 -11.08 4.71 -2.55
C GLY A 222 -10.89 4.44 -4.04
N VAL A 223 -10.97 3.16 -4.39
CA VAL A 223 -10.82 2.67 -5.76
C VAL A 223 -12.04 1.79 -6.07
N PRO A 224 -13.15 2.37 -6.55
CA PRO A 224 -14.37 1.61 -6.84
C PRO A 224 -14.26 0.71 -8.09
N ARG A 225 -13.33 1.00 -9.01
CA ARG A 225 -13.27 0.28 -10.28
C ARG A 225 -11.86 0.18 -10.85
N ILE A 226 -11.47 -1.03 -11.20
CA ILE A 226 -10.36 -1.33 -12.11
C ILE A 226 -10.93 -1.45 -13.53
N LEU A 227 -10.26 -0.85 -14.51
CA LEU A 227 -10.66 -0.87 -15.91
C LEU A 227 -9.92 -1.98 -16.64
N GLU A 228 -10.62 -3.01 -17.08
CA GLU A 228 -10.02 -4.13 -17.81
C GLU A 228 -9.44 -3.67 -19.16
N ASN A 229 -8.45 -4.42 -19.67
CA ASN A 229 -7.84 -4.20 -20.98
C ASN A 229 -7.27 -2.79 -21.19
N SER A 230 -6.77 -2.17 -20.11
CA SER A 230 -6.21 -0.82 -20.14
C SER A 230 -4.71 -0.77 -19.80
N THR A 231 -4.10 -1.92 -19.49
CA THR A 231 -2.65 -2.05 -19.36
C THR A 231 -1.94 -1.62 -20.65
N PRO A 232 -0.93 -0.73 -20.58
CA PRO A 232 -0.15 -0.32 -21.75
C PRO A 232 0.52 -1.48 -22.47
N VAL A 233 0.57 -1.40 -23.80
CA VAL A 233 1.13 -2.43 -24.67
C VAL A 233 2.58 -2.77 -24.33
N HIS A 234 3.42 -1.77 -24.01
CA HIS A 234 4.82 -2.00 -23.65
C HIS A 234 5.04 -2.77 -22.33
N LEU A 235 4.01 -2.94 -21.50
CA LEU A 235 4.07 -3.78 -20.29
C LEU A 235 3.65 -5.23 -20.55
N ILE A 236 3.05 -5.51 -21.71
CA ILE A 236 2.58 -6.85 -22.09
C ILE A 236 3.42 -7.45 -23.24
N GLU A 237 3.92 -6.63 -24.15
CA GLU A 237 4.78 -7.06 -25.26
C GLU A 237 6.24 -7.14 -24.80
N CYS A 238 6.59 -8.26 -24.16
CA CYS A 238 7.96 -8.58 -23.74
C CYS A 238 8.70 -9.34 -24.86
N GLU A 239 8.97 -8.69 -26.00
CA GLU A 239 9.77 -9.30 -27.07
C GLU A 239 11.23 -9.51 -26.61
N GLY A 240 11.73 -10.75 -26.69
CA GLY A 240 13.14 -11.08 -26.43
C GLY A 240 13.56 -11.13 -24.95
N GLN A 241 12.62 -11.09 -24.01
CA GLN A 241 12.90 -11.05 -22.57
C GLN A 241 12.83 -12.43 -21.89
N GLY A 242 13.55 -12.58 -20.78
CA GLY A 242 13.65 -13.85 -20.04
C GLY A 242 12.33 -14.31 -19.42
N ARG A 243 12.27 -15.56 -18.92
CA ARG A 243 11.07 -16.17 -18.33
C ARG A 243 10.39 -15.30 -17.26
N ARG A 244 11.19 -14.60 -16.45
CA ARG A 244 10.70 -13.69 -15.40
C ARG A 244 9.83 -12.57 -15.96
N ASP A 245 10.26 -11.95 -17.05
CA ASP A 245 9.53 -10.82 -17.66
C ASP A 245 8.22 -11.31 -18.30
N GLN A 246 8.22 -12.51 -18.87
CA GLN A 246 7.00 -13.15 -19.37
C GLN A 246 5.97 -13.36 -18.25
N LEU A 247 6.39 -13.82 -17.06
CA LEU A 247 5.49 -13.99 -15.92
C LEU A 247 4.94 -12.65 -15.41
N VAL A 248 5.78 -11.62 -15.39
CA VAL A 248 5.35 -10.26 -15.01
C VAL A 248 4.35 -9.71 -16.03
N SER A 249 4.63 -9.87 -17.32
CA SER A 249 3.73 -9.47 -18.42
C SER A 249 2.37 -10.17 -18.32
N GLU A 250 2.35 -11.50 -18.19
CA GLU A 250 1.10 -12.26 -18.08
C GLU A 250 0.29 -11.87 -16.83
N TYR A 251 0.97 -11.57 -15.73
CA TYR A 251 0.32 -11.08 -14.52
C TYR A 251 -0.27 -9.67 -14.71
N ILE A 252 0.56 -8.71 -15.15
CA ILE A 252 0.19 -7.29 -15.20
C ILE A 252 -0.84 -7.00 -16.30
N LYS A 253 -0.95 -7.86 -17.31
CA LYS A 253 -1.98 -7.79 -18.36
C LYS A 253 -3.40 -7.68 -17.80
N ASN A 254 -3.68 -8.36 -16.69
CA ASN A 254 -5.01 -8.36 -16.08
C ASN A 254 -5.04 -7.75 -14.68
N ALA A 255 -3.92 -7.26 -14.16
CA ALA A 255 -3.82 -6.72 -12.81
C ALA A 255 -3.57 -5.21 -12.80
N ARG A 256 -3.88 -4.59 -11.67
CA ARG A 256 -3.33 -3.28 -11.28
C ARG A 256 -2.47 -3.45 -10.05
N ILE A 257 -1.29 -2.87 -10.07
CA ILE A 257 -0.42 -2.76 -8.90
C ILE A 257 -0.39 -1.31 -8.47
N ASN A 258 -0.50 -1.08 -7.17
CA ASN A 258 -0.40 0.23 -6.57
C ASN A 258 0.63 0.22 -5.46
N CYS A 259 1.59 1.14 -5.49
CA CYS A 259 2.56 1.31 -4.43
C CYS A 259 2.27 2.61 -3.68
N ASN A 260 1.75 2.50 -2.46
CA ASN A 260 1.51 3.62 -1.55
C ASN A 260 2.69 3.76 -0.60
N VAL A 261 3.50 4.78 -0.81
CA VAL A 261 4.75 5.04 -0.11
C VAL A 261 4.57 6.25 0.79
N ARG A 262 5.11 6.14 2.01
CA ARG A 262 4.94 7.14 3.06
C ARG A 262 6.16 7.22 3.95
N GLN A 263 6.23 8.35 4.63
CA GLN A 263 7.18 8.64 5.67
C GLN A 263 6.43 8.59 7.01
N VAL A 264 6.84 7.67 7.88
CA VAL A 264 6.18 7.44 9.18
C VAL A 264 6.65 8.47 10.20
N PHE A 265 7.95 8.75 10.23
CA PHE A 265 8.55 9.69 11.18
C PHE A 265 8.74 11.08 10.57
N PRO A 266 8.42 12.17 11.28
CA PRO A 266 8.69 13.51 10.79
C PRO A 266 10.20 13.73 10.62
N SER A 267 10.58 14.49 9.60
CA SER A 267 11.96 14.94 9.45
C SER A 267 12.28 15.92 10.58
N THR A 268 13.41 15.74 11.25
CA THR A 268 13.85 16.71 12.27
C THR A 268 14.18 18.02 11.56
N ARG A 269 13.47 19.11 11.91
CA ARG A 269 13.99 20.46 11.67
C ARG A 269 15.25 20.59 12.50
N ASP A 270 16.41 20.47 11.88
CA ASP A 270 17.64 20.89 12.52
C ASP A 270 17.53 22.42 12.67
N ASN A 271 17.23 22.91 13.88
CA ASN A 271 17.09 24.34 14.18
C ASN A 271 18.45 25.07 14.18
N SER A 272 19.43 24.56 13.43
CA SER A 272 20.78 25.10 13.30
C SER A 272 20.94 25.83 11.95
N ILE A 273 20.15 26.89 11.74
CA ILE A 273 20.44 27.94 10.76
C ILE A 273 20.26 29.29 11.43
#